data_AF-A0A645IUR7-F1
#
_entry.id   AF-A0A645IUR7-F1
#
_cell.length_a   1.000
_cell.length_b   1.000
_cell.length_c   1.000
_cell.angle_alpha   90.00
_cell.angle_beta   90.00
_cell.angle_gamma   90.00
#
_symmetry.space_group_name_H-M   'P 1'
#
loop_
_entity.id
_entity.type
_entity.pdbx_description
1 polymer ?
#
loop_
_entity_poly.entity_id
_entity_poly.type
_entity_poly.pdbx_seq_one_letter_code
_entity_poly.pdbx_strand_id
1 'polypeptide(L)' 'MIEASGEFMVFTVPTLILFAEGKEIARQGRFINFDELEFEVNRWYEFLFK' A
#
# COMPACT_ATOMS: atom_id res chain seq x y z
N MET A 1 -16.35 1.70 9.81
CA MET A 1 -16.17 1.19 8.43
C MET A 1 -16.10 2.33 7.41
N ILE A 2 -16.98 3.34 7.46
CA ILE A 2 -17.03 4.43 6.46
C ILE A 2 -15.84 5.40 6.56
N GLU A 3 -15.41 5.79 7.78
CA GLU A 3 -14.34 6.78 7.96
C GLU A 3 -13.04 6.38 7.24
N ALA A 4 -12.48 5.22 7.54
CA ALA A 4 -11.25 4.76 6.88
C ALA A 4 -11.40 4.65 5.34
N SER A 5 -12.54 4.19 4.83
CA SER A 5 -12.75 4.12 3.37
C SER A 5 -12.80 5.50 2.70
N GLY A 6 -13.34 6.51 3.39
CA GLY A 6 -13.37 7.89 2.90
C GLY A 6 -11.99 8.54 2.95
N GLU A 7 -11.31 8.42 4.10
CA GLU A 7 -9.98 9.00 4.31
C GLU A 7 -8.93 8.45 3.33
N PHE A 8 -8.96 7.15 3.04
CA PHE A 8 -8.01 6.50 2.13
C PHE A 8 -8.53 6.36 0.69
N MET A 9 -9.72 6.89 0.39
CA MET A 9 -10.39 6.77 -0.91
C MET A 9 -10.49 5.31 -1.40
N VAL A 10 -10.83 4.38 -0.49
CA VAL A 10 -10.97 2.95 -0.76
C VAL A 10 -12.44 2.64 -1.07
N PHE A 11 -12.79 2.59 -2.36
CA PHE A 11 -14.16 2.33 -2.83
C PHE A 11 -14.38 0.92 -3.37
N THR A 12 -13.32 0.10 -3.42
CA THR A 12 -13.36 -1.28 -3.89
C THR A 12 -12.60 -2.20 -2.94
N VAL A 13 -13.04 -3.45 -2.82
CA VAL A 13 -12.40 -4.46 -1.97
C VAL A 13 -11.98 -5.68 -2.79
N PRO A 14 -10.84 -6.32 -2.46
CA PRO A 14 -9.81 -5.87 -1.51
C PRO A 14 -8.99 -4.67 -2.03
N THR A 15 -8.44 -3.83 -1.13
CA THR A 15 -7.46 -2.78 -1.46
C THR A 15 -6.31 -2.83 -0.47
N LEU A 16 -5.08 -2.79 -0.98
CA LEU A 16 -3.84 -2.71 -0.23
C LEU A 16 -3.20 -1.35 -0.50
N ILE A 17 -2.76 -0.67 0.56
CA ILE A 17 -2.04 0.59 0.47
C ILE A 17 -0.76 0.47 1.29
N LEU A 18 0.37 0.77 0.66
CA LEU A 18 1.68 0.78 1.30
C LEU A 18 2.07 2.24 1.60
N PHE A 19 2.44 2.49 2.85
CA PHE A 19 2.93 3.80 3.31
C PHE A 19 4.38 3.70 3.79
N ALA A 20 5.19 4.70 3.46
CA ALA A 20 6.52 4.91 4.00
C ALA A 20 6.70 6.40 4.34
N GLU A 21 7.26 6.70 5.51
CA GLU A 21 7.48 8.08 6.00
C GLU A 21 6.23 8.99 5.89
N GLY A 22 5.05 8.43 6.16
CA GLY A 22 3.77 9.17 6.09
C GLY A 22 3.27 9.44 4.66
N LYS A 23 3.93 8.92 3.62
CA LYS A 23 3.51 9.02 2.22
C LYS A 23 3.01 7.69 1.71
N GLU A 24 1.95 7.73 0.91
CA GLU A 24 1.49 6.58 0.14
C GLU A 24 2.48 6.32 -1.00
N ILE A 25 3.03 5.12 -1.06
CA ILE A 25 4.10 4.74 -2.00
C ILE A 25 3.65 3.68 -3.02
N ALA A 26 2.65 2.87 -2.67
CA ALA A 26 2.01 1.95 -3.60
C ALA A 26 0.56 1.68 -3.18
N ARG A 27 -0.29 1.38 -4.17
CA ARG A 27 -1.68 0.98 -3.97
C ARG A 27 -2.06 -0.10 -4.97
N GLN A 28 -2.68 -1.17 -4.49
CA GLN A 28 -3.25 -2.23 -5.32
C GLN A 28 -4.72 -2.45 -4.95
N GLY A 29 -5.58 -2.62 -5.95
CA GLY A 29 -7.01 -2.82 -5.75
C GLY A 29 -7.53 -4.00 -6.55
N ARG A 30 -8.52 -4.72 -5.99
CA ARG A 30 -9.24 -5.90 -6.52
C ARG A 30 -8.37 -7.12 -6.86
N PHE A 31 -7.25 -6.93 -7.53
CA PHE A 31 -6.24 -7.93 -7.85
C PHE A 31 -4.91 -7.50 -7.24
N ILE A 32 -4.36 -8.36 -6.38
CA ILE A 32 -3.09 -8.10 -5.69
C ILE A 32 -2.01 -8.93 -6.38
N ASN A 33 -1.03 -8.25 -6.97
CA ASN A 33 0.23 -8.82 -7.40
C ASN A 33 1.20 -8.86 -6.21
N PHE A 34 1.43 -10.06 -5.68
CA PHE A 34 2.29 -10.27 -4.54
C PHE A 34 3.78 -10.10 -4.86
N ASP A 35 4.21 -10.39 -6.10
CA ASP A 35 5.61 -10.20 -6.51
C ASP A 35 5.97 -8.71 -6.51
N GLU A 36 5.07 -7.86 -7.01
CA GLU A 36 5.22 -6.41 -7.00
C GLU A 36 5.18 -5.83 -5.58
N LEU A 37 4.32 -6.40 -4.72
CA LEU A 37 4.25 -6.02 -3.31
C LEU A 37 5.56 -6.35 -2.58
N GLU A 38 6.09 -7.55 -2.77
CA GLU A 38 7.35 -7.98 -2.15
C GLU A 38 8.51 -7.10 -2.62
N PHE A 39 8.56 -6.77 -3.91
CA PHE A 39 9.55 -5.85 -4.46
C PHE A 39 9.50 -4.47 -3.78
N GLU A 40 8.32 -3.85 -3.72
CA GLU A 40 8.17 -2.51 -3.11
C GLU A 40 8.48 -2.53 -1.61
N VAL A 41 8.02 -3.54 -0.87
CA VAL A 41 8.32 -3.68 0.57
C VAL A 41 9.82 -3.80 0.79
N ASN A 42 10.51 -4.67 0.05
CA ASN A 42 11.96 -4.84 0.20
C ASN A 42 12.73 -3.57 -0.16
N ARG A 43 12.37 -2.91 -1.27
CA ARG A 43 13.00 -1.65 -1.71
C ARG A 43 12.90 -0.56 -0.65
N TRP A 44 11.71 -0.36 -0.06
CA TRP A 44 11.51 0.66 0.96
C TRP A 44 12.11 0.26 2.31
N TYR A 45 12.13 -1.02 2.65
CA TYR A 45 12.84 -1.50 3.83
C TYR A 45 14.34 -1.22 3.74
N GLU A 46 14.96 -1.49 2.58
CA GLU A 46 16.37 -1.15 2.37
C GLU A 46 16.63 0.35 2.45
N PHE A 47 15.78 1.18 1.84
CA PHE A 47 15.95 2.63 1.88
C PHE A 47 15.84 3.24 3.29
N LEU A 48 15.00 2.67 4.16
CA LEU A 48 14.73 3.23 5.50
C LEU A 48 15.64 2.69 6.61
N PHE A 49 16.14 1.46 6.46
CA PHE A 49 16.83 0.75 7.55
C PHE A 49 18.25 0.31 7.23
N LYS A 50 18.74 0.52 6.00
CA LYS A 50 20.16 0.34 5.62
C LYS A 50 20.78 1.68 5.27
#